data_AF-A0A6B3ADQ6-F1
#
_entry.id   AF-A0A6B3ADQ6-F1
#
_cell.length_a   1.000
_cell.length_b   1.000
_cell.length_c   1.000
_cell.angle_alpha   90.00
_cell.angle_beta   90.00
_cell.angle_gamma   90.00
#
_symmetry.space_group_name_H-M   'P 1'
#
loop_
_entity.id
_entity.type
_entity.pdbx_description
1 polymer ?
#
loop_
_entity_poly.entity_id
_entity_poly.type
_entity_poly.pdbx_seq_one_letter_code
_entity_poly.pdbx_strand_id
1 'polypeptide(L)' 'MRAWWQDLTDLVLPPECGGCGRPRAVLCPRCRTALGRTGPRRVMPEPRPPGLPPVHAAARYADEVRAALLAHKERG' A
#
# COMPACT_ATOMS: atom_id res chain seq x y z
N MET A 1 12.38 -11.12 -29.88
CA MET A 1 12.59 -9.67 -29.65
C MET A 1 11.64 -9.09 -28.60
N ARG A 2 10.31 -9.28 -28.66
CA ARG A 2 9.38 -8.72 -27.65
C ARG A 2 9.66 -9.16 -26.19
N ALA A 3 9.96 -10.44 -25.96
CA ALA A 3 10.25 -10.96 -24.61
C ALA A 3 11.47 -10.28 -23.96
N TRP A 4 12.58 -10.19 -24.69
CA TRP A 4 13.79 -9.49 -24.25
C TRP A 4 13.55 -8.00 -23.92
N TRP A 5 12.66 -7.34 -24.66
CA TRP A 5 12.27 -5.95 -24.36
C TRP A 5 11.37 -5.85 -23.12
N GLN A 6 10.52 -6.85 -22.86
CA GLN A 6 9.71 -6.94 -21.65
C GLN A 6 10.56 -7.14 -20.40
N ASP A 7 11.54 -8.05 -20.45
CA ASP A 7 12.46 -8.32 -19.35
C ASP A 7 13.29 -7.07 -18.96
N LEU A 8 13.76 -6.32 -19.97
CA LEU A 8 14.44 -5.04 -19.74
C LEU A 8 13.51 -3.96 -19.19
N THR A 9 12.26 -3.89 -19.66
CA THR A 9 11.31 -2.93 -19.09
C THR A 9 10.90 -3.28 -17.67
N ASP A 10 10.80 -4.56 -17.29
CA ASP A 10 10.48 -4.96 -15.91
C ASP A 10 11.64 -4.67 -14.94
N LEU A 11 12.87 -4.59 -15.45
CA LEU A 11 14.05 -4.17 -14.69
C LEU A 11 14.07 -2.64 -14.43
N VAL A 12 13.52 -1.85 -15.36
CA VAL A 12 13.56 -0.37 -15.34
C VAL A 12 12.26 0.24 -14.83
N LEU A 13 11.13 -0.43 -15.07
CA LEU A 13 9.80 -0.07 -14.64
C LEU A 13 9.25 -1.22 -13.79
N PRO A 14 8.84 -0.96 -12.54
CA PRO A 14 8.21 -1.98 -11.70
C PRO A 14 7.06 -2.65 -12.46
N PRO A 15 7.00 -4.00 -12.46
CA PRO A 15 6.05 -4.73 -13.28
C PRO A 15 4.61 -4.41 -12.88
N GLU A 16 4.35 -4.30 -11.58
CA GLU A 16 3.01 -4.07 -11.03
C GLU A 16 3.00 -3.23 -9.74
N CYS A 17 1.84 -2.63 -9.47
CA CYS A 17 1.57 -1.87 -8.28
C CYS A 17 1.38 -2.78 -7.07
N GLY A 18 2.20 -2.62 -6.04
CA GLY A 18 2.15 -3.45 -4.83
C GLY A 18 0.80 -3.42 -4.08
N GLY A 19 -0.02 -2.38 -4.32
CA GLY A 19 -1.39 -2.29 -3.77
C GLY A 19 -2.47 -3.01 -4.59
N CYS A 20 -2.63 -2.66 -5.86
CA CYS A 20 -3.76 -3.13 -6.69
C CYS A 20 -3.37 -4.01 -7.88
N GLY A 21 -2.08 -4.35 -8.06
CA GLY A 21 -1.59 -5.19 -9.16
C GLY A 21 -1.62 -4.53 -10.55
N ARG A 22 -1.94 -3.23 -10.66
CA ARG A 22 -1.97 -2.58 -11.99
C ARG A 22 -0.55 -2.49 -12.57
N PRO A 23 -0.37 -2.63 -13.89
CA PRO A 23 0.96 -2.67 -14.47
C PRO A 23 1.67 -1.30 -14.44
N ARG A 24 3.00 -1.33 -14.55
CA ARG A 24 3.88 -0.18 -14.80
C ARG A 24 3.85 0.91 -13.72
N ALA A 25 3.76 0.54 -12.45
CA ALA A 25 3.89 1.49 -11.33
C ALA A 25 4.25 0.76 -10.03
N VAL A 26 5.22 1.24 -9.23
CA VAL A 26 5.49 0.67 -7.88
C VAL A 26 4.24 0.85 -6.99
N LEU A 27 3.69 2.06 -7.04
CA LEU A 27 2.49 2.46 -6.31
C LEU A 27 1.70 3.45 -7.15
N CYS A 28 0.53 3.03 -7.63
CA CYS A 28 -0.29 3.88 -8.48
C CYS A 28 -0.93 5.06 -7.72
N PRO A 29 -1.38 6.12 -8.43
CA PRO A 29 -2.02 7.28 -7.79
C PRO A 29 -3.21 6.92 -6.91
N ARG A 30 -4.06 5.96 -7.33
CA ARG A 30 -5.21 5.49 -6.53
C ARG A 30 -4.76 4.90 -5.19
N CYS A 31 -3.78 3.99 -5.20
CA CYS A 31 -3.27 3.36 -3.98
C CYS A 31 -2.49 4.36 -3.11
N ARG A 32 -1.75 5.30 -3.72
CA ARG A 32 -1.12 6.42 -3.02
C ARG A 32 -2.15 7.28 -2.31
N THR A 33 -3.24 7.63 -3.00
CA THR A 33 -4.35 8.35 -2.39
C THR A 33 -4.99 7.52 -1.29
N ALA A 34 -5.22 6.22 -1.47
CA ALA A 34 -5.79 5.36 -0.42
C ALA A 34 -4.94 5.33 0.86
N LEU A 35 -3.61 5.42 0.74
CA LEU A 35 -2.69 5.53 1.88
C LEU A 35 -2.69 6.93 2.52
N GLY A 36 -2.87 7.99 1.73
CA GLY A 36 -2.74 9.38 2.19
C GLY A 36 -4.05 10.16 2.39
N ARG A 37 -5.22 9.59 2.05
CA ARG A 37 -6.46 10.36 1.77
C ARG A 37 -6.99 11.19 2.93
N THR A 38 -6.73 10.78 4.17
CA THR A 38 -7.43 11.34 5.33
C THR A 38 -6.50 11.88 6.42
N GLY A 39 -5.18 11.75 6.26
CA GLY A 39 -4.24 11.99 7.36
C GLY A 39 -4.47 11.06 8.56
N PRO A 40 -3.67 11.19 9.64
CA PRO A 40 -3.88 10.44 10.86
C PRO A 40 -5.24 10.78 11.50
N ARG A 41 -6.03 9.75 11.84
CA ARG A 41 -7.31 9.90 12.53
C ARG A 41 -7.31 9.14 13.84
N ARG A 42 -8.04 9.65 14.85
CA ARG A 42 -8.27 8.88 16.09
C ARG A 42 -9.06 7.61 15.79
N VAL A 43 -8.62 6.51 16.39
CA VAL A 43 -9.31 5.22 16.35
C VAL A 43 -9.50 4.70 17.77
N MET A 44 -10.65 4.11 18.03
CA MET A 44 -10.98 3.53 19.32
C MET A 44 -11.49 2.10 19.10
N PRO A 45 -10.84 1.09 19.69
CA PRO A 45 -11.37 -0.27 19.71
C PRO A 45 -12.67 -0.37 20.52
N GLU A 46 -13.54 -1.28 20.11
CA GLU A 46 -14.79 -1.61 20.82
C GLU A 46 -14.76 -3.10 21.22
N PRO A 47 -14.80 -3.44 22.53
CA PRO A 47 -14.73 -2.53 23.67
C PRO A 47 -13.33 -1.93 23.87
N ARG A 48 -13.24 -0.76 24.52
CA ARG A 48 -11.96 -0.10 24.81
C ARG A 48 -11.23 -0.82 25.97
N PRO A 49 -9.98 -1.29 25.77
CA PRO A 49 -9.17 -1.82 26.86
C PRO A 49 -8.86 -0.74 27.92
N PRO A 50 -8.91 -1.07 29.23
CA PRO A 50 -8.48 -0.17 30.29
C PRO A 50 -7.05 0.32 30.07
N GLY A 51 -6.80 1.62 30.27
CA GLY A 51 -5.48 2.23 30.12
C GLY A 51 -5.01 2.47 28.68
N LEU A 52 -5.83 2.18 27.65
CA LEU A 52 -5.43 2.42 26.26
C LEU A 52 -5.17 3.92 26.02
N PRO A 53 -3.95 4.33 25.62
CA PRO A 53 -3.65 5.72 25.28
C PRO A 53 -4.37 6.15 24.00
N PRO A 54 -4.38 7.45 23.64
CA PRO A 54 -4.94 7.89 22.36
C PRO A 54 -4.26 7.21 21.17
N VAL A 55 -5.01 6.38 20.44
CA VAL A 55 -4.52 5.68 19.24
C VAL A 55 -4.94 6.42 17.98
N HIS A 56 -4.01 6.55 17.04
CA HIS A 56 -4.26 7.11 15.71
C HIS A 56 -3.91 6.10 14.62
N ALA A 57 -4.69 6.09 13.55
CA ALA A 57 -4.41 5.28 12.36
C ALA A 57 -4.27 6.19 11.13
N ALA A 58 -3.28 5.90 10.29
CA ALA A 58 -3.07 6.61 9.02
C ALA A 58 -4.06 6.15 7.93
N ALA A 59 -4.46 4.87 7.96
CA ALA A 59 -5.38 4.28 7.00
C ALA A 59 -6.13 3.08 7.62
N ARG A 60 -7.18 2.61 6.95
CA ARG A 60 -7.78 1.30 7.26
C ARG A 60 -6.85 0.21 6.71
N TYR A 61 -6.42 -0.71 7.57
CA TYR A 61 -5.59 -1.85 7.15
C TYR A 61 -6.46 -2.92 6.48
N ALA A 62 -6.76 -2.73 5.20
CA ALA A 62 -7.56 -3.64 4.39
C ALA A 62 -7.14 -3.54 2.91
N ASP A 63 -7.52 -4.54 2.11
CA ASP A 63 -7.45 -4.51 0.65
C ASP A 63 -6.12 -3.99 0.08
N GLU A 64 -6.17 -2.98 -0.81
CA GLU A 64 -4.98 -2.46 -1.48
C GLU A 64 -4.02 -1.74 -0.53
N VAL A 65 -4.50 -1.20 0.59
CA VAL A 65 -3.64 -0.60 1.62
C VAL A 65 -2.84 -1.70 2.30
N ARG A 66 -3.49 -2.81 2.67
CA ARG A 66 -2.81 -3.97 3.25
C ARG A 66 -1.79 -4.55 2.27
N ALA A 67 -2.20 -4.76 1.01
CA ALA A 67 -1.33 -5.30 -0.02
C ALA A 67 -0.10 -4.42 -0.26
N ALA A 68 -0.29 -3.10 -0.35
CA ALA A 68 0.82 -2.16 -0.55
C ALA A 68 1.81 -2.16 0.63
N LEU A 69 1.33 -2.23 1.87
CA LEU A 69 2.20 -2.30 3.05
C LEU A 69 2.98 -3.61 3.11
N LEU A 70 2.35 -4.73 2.78
CA LEU A 70 3.04 -6.02 2.71
C LEU A 70 4.05 -6.06 1.57
N ALA A 71 3.67 -5.56 0.38
CA ALA A 71 4.60 -5.43 -0.74
C ALA A 71 5.84 -4.63 -0.35
N HIS A 72 5.65 -3.51 0.35
CA HIS A 72 6.78 -2.68 0.79
C HIS A 72 7.67 -3.38 1.82
N LYS A 73 7.09 -4.06 2.80
CA LYS A 73 7.87 -4.74 3.86
C LYS A 73 8.64 -5.94 3.35
N GLU A 74 8.05 -6.72 2.46
CA GLU A 74 8.61 -8.01 2.03
C GLU A 74 9.42 -7.90 0.73
N ARG A 75 9.19 -6.86 -0.08
CA ARG A 75 9.82 -6.72 -1.41
C ARG A 75 10.59 -5.41 -1.62
N GLY A 76 10.58 -4.48 -0.65
CA GLY A 76 11.34 -3.21 -0.68
C GLY A 76 10.59 -2.04 -1.30
#